data_AF-A0AAU9B1R5-F1
#
_entry.id   AF-A0AAU9B1R5-F1
#
_cell.length_a   1.000
_cell.length_b   1.000
_cell.length_c   1.000
_cell.angle_alpha   90.00
_cell.angle_beta   90.00
_cell.angle_gamma   90.00
#
_symmetry.space_group_name_H-M   'P 1'
#
loop_
_entity.id
_entity.type
_entity.pdbx_description
1 polymer ?
#
loop_
_entity_poly.entity_id
_entity_poly.type
_entity_poly.pdbx_seq_one_letter_code
_entity_poly.pdbx_strand_id
1 'polypeptide(L)'
;MSSTSPAPGSSAPRSAAPAALSAFLRGVERRGAVLAELQAGDAAAGDAALVAAMAGFRAIAAQTALNDWPARFWQLLLTQPGLRQRTPVAIPLDATDRLGELGSGPRAALLLRLAAGLDEAEASAVLHVAPATYRLALQRALPRHADGRADPQAWQQLREQVHRRIKTLPAERLQRLAQARERALQGAAPAPAAAGARAGAAARPRPRWLMPLLWSLLALCALAFAATFWWPSGFALGDGPEGVTVAPLAEGSGPAERYSREAGLIADGDFDLLADPQGEAAAADLEFHNWLAARDAGTIPATAAPPAEPAPAAPQPPGNESPGLETDAQEGE
;
A
#
# COMPACT_ATOMS: atom_id res chain seq x y z
N MET A 1 70.16 -24.93 4.76
CA MET A 1 69.70 -23.54 4.94
C MET A 1 68.22 -23.51 4.62
N SER A 2 67.38 -23.80 5.61
CA SER A 2 65.92 -23.89 5.44
C SER A 2 65.28 -22.78 6.25
N SER A 3 65.05 -21.63 5.62
CA SER A 3 64.34 -20.52 6.25
C SER A 3 62.84 -20.76 6.14
N THR A 4 62.24 -21.22 7.24
CA THR A 4 60.78 -21.20 7.44
C THR A 4 60.40 -19.76 7.81
N SER A 5 59.66 -19.09 6.93
CA SER A 5 59.07 -17.78 7.21
C SER A 5 57.65 -17.98 7.74
N PRO A 6 57.28 -17.48 8.94
CA PRO A 6 55.91 -17.57 9.42
C PRO A 6 55.04 -16.50 8.75
N ALA A 7 53.90 -16.93 8.21
CA ALA A 7 52.85 -16.04 7.71
C ALA A 7 52.30 -15.16 8.85
N PRO A 8 52.08 -13.85 8.65
CA PRO A 8 51.35 -13.03 9.62
C PRO A 8 49.88 -13.43 9.60
N GLY A 9 49.39 -13.92 10.74
CA GLY A 9 47.97 -14.13 11.00
C GLY A 9 47.23 -12.81 10.96
N SER A 10 46.61 -12.51 9.82
CA SER A 10 45.67 -11.40 9.68
C SER A 10 44.38 -11.77 10.44
N SER A 11 44.31 -11.35 11.70
CA SER A 11 43.13 -11.49 12.53
C SER A 11 42.10 -10.44 12.09
N ALA A 12 41.06 -10.92 11.39
CA ALA A 12 40.00 -10.11 10.80
C ALA A 12 39.21 -9.25 11.82
N PRO A 13 38.63 -8.10 11.38
CA PRO A 13 37.80 -7.22 12.20
C PRO A 13 36.37 -7.79 12.33
N ARG A 14 36.18 -8.89 13.07
CA ARG A 14 34.85 -9.51 13.27
C ARG A 14 33.89 -8.71 14.17
N SER A 15 34.41 -7.71 14.91
CA SER A 15 33.63 -6.87 15.84
C SER A 15 33.10 -5.56 15.23
N ALA A 16 33.70 -5.08 14.14
CA ALA A 16 33.36 -3.77 13.57
C ALA A 16 32.05 -3.78 12.75
N ALA A 17 31.73 -4.90 12.08
CA ALA A 17 30.56 -5.00 11.21
C ALA A 17 29.21 -4.85 11.95
N PRO A 18 28.99 -5.46 13.13
CA PRO A 18 27.77 -5.23 13.93
C PRO A 18 27.65 -3.79 14.44
N ALA A 19 28.76 -3.16 14.83
CA ALA A 19 28.77 -1.77 15.31
C ALA A 19 28.45 -0.78 14.18
N ALA A 20 29.04 -0.98 13.00
CA ALA A 20 28.76 -0.19 11.81
C ALA A 20 27.29 -0.29 11.39
N LEU A 21 26.73 -1.51 11.39
CA LEU A 21 25.31 -1.73 11.07
C LEU A 21 24.39 -1.01 12.07
N SER A 22 24.67 -1.11 13.37
CA SER A 22 23.91 -0.42 14.41
C SER A 22 23.94 1.11 14.24
N ALA A 23 25.13 1.67 13.97
CA ALA A 23 25.31 3.10 13.72
C ALA A 23 24.56 3.56 12.46
N PHE A 24 24.64 2.79 11.37
CA PHE A 24 23.91 3.06 10.14
C PHE A 24 22.40 3.08 10.37
N LEU A 25 21.84 2.01 10.96
CA LEU A 25 20.41 1.89 11.21
C LEU A 25 19.90 3.03 12.11
N ARG A 26 20.67 3.42 13.12
CA ARG A 26 20.36 4.59 13.97
C ARG A 26 20.35 5.90 13.18
N GLY A 27 21.24 6.05 12.20
CA GLY A 27 21.33 7.24 11.34
C GLY A 27 20.21 7.36 10.30
N VAL A 28 19.58 6.25 9.92
CA VAL A 28 18.44 6.25 8.98
C VAL A 28 17.08 6.18 9.66
N GLU A 29 17.00 5.74 10.92
CA GLU A 29 15.75 5.49 11.67
C GLU A 29 14.72 6.62 11.57
N ARG A 30 15.10 7.86 11.92
CA ARG A 30 14.19 9.02 11.89
C ARG A 30 13.66 9.32 10.48
N ARG A 31 14.57 9.29 9.49
CA ARG A 31 14.24 9.58 8.09
C ARG A 31 13.38 8.49 7.49
N GLY A 32 13.71 7.23 7.78
CA GLY A 32 12.95 6.05 7.39
C GLY A 32 11.54 6.07 7.97
N ALA A 33 11.38 6.45 9.23
CA ALA A 33 10.07 6.49 9.89
C ALA A 33 9.14 7.53 9.25
N VAL A 34 9.67 8.72 8.95
CA VAL A 34 8.89 9.78 8.28
C VAL A 34 8.61 9.44 6.82
N LEU A 35 9.59 8.91 6.08
CA LEU A 35 9.39 8.49 4.70
C LEU A 35 8.31 7.39 4.63
N ALA A 36 8.41 6.36 5.47
CA ALA A 36 7.46 5.25 5.47
C ALA A 36 6.05 5.68 5.88
N GLU A 37 5.94 6.56 6.90
CA GLU A 37 4.66 7.14 7.32
C GLU A 37 4.00 7.97 6.21
N LEU A 38 4.77 8.84 5.54
CA LEU A 38 4.23 9.68 4.45
C LEU A 38 3.93 8.87 3.18
N GLN A 39 4.70 7.82 2.91
CA GLN A 39 4.45 6.93 1.78
C GLN A 39 3.20 6.08 1.99
N ALA A 40 3.08 5.44 3.18
CA ALA A 40 1.95 4.60 3.55
C ALA A 40 0.68 5.39 3.87
N GLY A 41 0.83 6.65 4.28
CA GLY A 41 -0.27 7.47 4.76
C GLY A 41 -0.72 7.19 6.19
N ASP A 42 -0.04 6.28 6.89
CA ASP A 42 -0.33 5.86 8.25
C ASP A 42 0.98 5.56 9.01
N ALA A 43 1.08 6.04 10.25
CA ALA A 43 2.30 5.93 11.05
C ALA A 43 2.59 4.49 11.49
N ALA A 44 1.56 3.71 11.82
CA ALA A 44 1.72 2.33 12.29
C ALA A 44 2.13 1.40 11.13
N ALA A 45 1.50 1.55 9.96
CA ALA A 45 1.87 0.83 8.75
C ALA A 45 3.29 1.20 8.30
N GLY A 46 3.65 2.49 8.37
CA GLY A 46 5.00 2.97 8.08
C GLY A 46 6.05 2.38 9.03
N ASP A 47 5.77 2.37 10.34
CA ASP A 47 6.67 1.79 11.34
C ASP A 47 6.82 0.28 11.14
N ALA A 48 5.75 -0.44 10.84
CA ALA A 48 5.80 -1.88 10.55
C ALA A 48 6.69 -2.18 9.32
N ALA A 49 6.56 -1.40 8.25
CA ALA A 49 7.40 -1.51 7.06
C ALA A 49 8.87 -1.21 7.38
N LEU A 50 9.15 -0.17 8.16
CA LEU A 50 10.51 0.16 8.59
C LEU A 50 11.14 -0.95 9.41
N VAL A 51 10.40 -1.53 10.36
CA VAL A 51 10.87 -2.65 11.19
C VAL A 51 11.18 -3.87 10.34
N ALA A 52 10.32 -4.20 9.37
CA ALA A 52 10.57 -5.29 8.42
C ALA A 52 11.83 -5.04 7.57
N ALA A 53 12.04 -3.81 7.09
CA ALA A 53 13.24 -3.42 6.37
C ALA A 53 14.50 -3.53 7.25
N MET A 54 14.45 -3.06 8.51
CA MET A 54 15.58 -3.20 9.45
C MET A 54 15.97 -4.67 9.69
N ALA A 55 14.97 -5.55 9.85
CA ALA A 55 15.21 -6.98 10.03
C ALA A 55 15.82 -7.65 8.78
N GLY A 56 15.31 -7.32 7.59
CA GLY A 56 15.82 -7.85 6.33
C GLY A 56 17.21 -7.31 5.93
N PHE A 57 17.52 -6.07 6.34
CA PHE A 57 18.73 -5.37 5.89
C PHE A 57 20.03 -6.03 6.35
N ARG A 58 20.02 -6.77 7.46
CA ARG A 58 21.21 -7.47 7.96
C ARG A 58 21.82 -8.42 6.93
N ALA A 59 20.98 -9.19 6.21
CA ALA A 59 21.46 -10.11 5.17
C ALA A 59 22.05 -9.39 3.97
N ILE A 60 21.51 -8.21 3.64
CA ILE A 60 22.00 -7.35 2.54
C ILE A 60 23.33 -6.70 2.93
N ALA A 61 23.41 -6.14 4.14
CA ALA A 61 24.60 -5.48 4.67
C ALA A 61 25.82 -6.42 4.74
N ALA A 62 25.59 -7.73 4.97
CA ALA A 62 26.65 -8.73 4.99
C ALA A 62 27.31 -8.96 3.61
N GLN A 63 26.62 -8.62 2.51
CA GLN A 63 27.04 -8.88 1.13
C GLN A 63 27.36 -7.59 0.36
N THR A 64 27.18 -6.43 0.98
CA THR A 64 27.22 -5.12 0.31
C THR A 64 28.30 -4.24 0.94
N ALA A 65 29.05 -3.50 0.12
CA ALA A 65 30.00 -2.52 0.60
C ALA A 65 29.31 -1.38 1.39
N LEU A 66 29.98 -0.84 2.40
CA LEU A 66 29.39 0.13 3.33
C LEU A 66 28.85 1.40 2.63
N ASN A 67 29.47 1.82 1.53
CA ASN A 67 29.04 2.98 0.74
C ASN A 67 27.69 2.76 0.02
N ASP A 68 27.36 1.51 -0.32
CA ASP A 68 26.12 1.19 -1.03
C ASP A 68 24.95 0.90 -0.06
N TRP A 69 25.23 0.85 1.25
CA TRP A 69 24.22 0.57 2.28
C TRP A 69 23.01 1.51 2.24
N PRO A 70 23.16 2.85 2.12
CA PRO A 70 22.01 3.75 2.02
C PRO A 70 21.08 3.38 0.87
N ALA A 71 21.62 3.22 -0.35
CA ALA A 71 20.83 2.90 -1.53
C ALA A 71 20.09 1.56 -1.36
N ARG A 72 20.78 0.53 -0.88
CA ARG A 72 20.18 -0.79 -0.62
C ARG A 72 19.10 -0.76 0.46
N PHE A 73 19.28 0.05 1.50
CA PHE A 73 18.30 0.21 2.56
C PHE A 73 17.02 0.87 2.03
N TRP A 74 17.14 1.96 1.28
CA TRP A 74 15.98 2.65 0.71
C TRP A 74 15.24 1.80 -0.31
N GLN A 75 15.97 1.02 -1.14
CA GLN A 75 15.38 0.00 -2.02
C GLN A 75 14.56 -1.00 -1.21
N LEU A 76 15.16 -1.62 -0.18
CA LEU A 76 14.48 -2.60 0.67
C LEU A 76 13.26 -2.01 1.38
N LEU A 77 13.33 -0.75 1.81
CA LEU A 77 12.22 -0.09 2.47
C LEU A 77 11.04 0.12 1.50
N LEU A 78 11.30 0.60 0.29
CA LEU A 78 10.25 0.85 -0.70
C LEU A 78 9.64 -0.43 -1.29
N THR A 79 10.32 -1.57 -1.21
CA THR A 79 9.73 -2.87 -1.59
C THR A 79 8.80 -3.47 -0.53
N GLN A 80 8.70 -2.87 0.66
CA GLN A 80 7.82 -3.38 1.70
C GLN A 80 6.34 -3.30 1.28
N PRO A 81 5.56 -4.38 1.44
CA PRO A 81 4.18 -4.45 0.94
C PRO A 81 3.27 -3.37 1.55
N GLY A 82 3.52 -2.99 2.81
CA GLY A 82 2.77 -1.93 3.49
C GLY A 82 2.93 -0.53 2.88
N LEU A 83 3.97 -0.29 2.08
CA LEU A 83 4.20 0.99 1.40
C LEU A 83 3.66 1.03 -0.04
N ARG A 84 3.28 -0.13 -0.60
CA ARG A 84 2.74 -0.25 -1.96
C ARG A 84 1.22 -0.02 -2.02
N GLN A 85 0.52 -0.25 -0.90
CA GLN A 85 -0.92 -0.05 -0.82
C GLN A 85 -1.25 1.45 -0.82
N ARG A 86 -2.08 1.90 -1.76
CA ARG A 86 -2.57 3.28 -1.81
C ARG A 86 -3.58 3.50 -0.69
N THR A 87 -3.10 3.87 0.48
CA THR A 87 -3.96 4.46 1.52
C THR A 87 -3.96 5.97 1.31
N PRO A 88 -5.12 6.64 1.22
CA PRO A 88 -5.15 8.10 1.30
C PRO A 88 -4.48 8.49 2.62
N VAL A 89 -3.54 9.43 2.57
CA VAL A 89 -2.78 9.88 3.74
C VAL A 89 -3.78 10.36 4.79
N ALA A 90 -3.95 9.59 5.87
CA ALA A 90 -4.89 9.90 6.94
C ALA A 90 -4.38 11.02 7.86
N ILE A 91 -3.14 11.43 7.64
CA ILE A 91 -2.43 12.44 8.38
C ILE A 91 -2.47 13.72 7.56
N PRO A 92 -3.29 14.73 7.92
CA PRO A 92 -3.20 16.01 7.25
C PRO A 92 -1.81 16.60 7.55
N LEU A 93 -0.93 16.68 6.55
CA LEU A 93 -0.11 17.89 6.47
C LEU A 93 -1.09 19.01 6.06
N ASP A 94 -0.83 20.26 6.43
CA ASP A 94 -1.74 21.38 6.15
C ASP A 94 -2.20 21.43 4.67
N ALA A 95 -3.25 22.22 4.39
CA ALA A 95 -4.01 22.37 3.12
C ALA A 95 -3.23 22.42 1.77
N THR A 96 -1.90 22.44 1.80
CA THR A 96 -0.98 22.20 0.68
C THR A 96 -0.63 20.72 0.44
N ASP A 97 -1.14 19.79 1.24
CA ASP A 97 -0.77 18.37 1.23
C ASP A 97 -1.39 17.58 0.08
N ARG A 98 -0.85 17.81 -1.12
CA ARG A 98 -1.16 16.98 -2.29
C ARG A 98 -0.43 15.64 -2.27
N LEU A 99 0.38 15.29 -1.25
CA LEU A 99 1.06 13.98 -1.21
C LEU A 99 0.04 12.84 -1.28
N GLY A 100 -1.11 12.99 -0.63
CA GLY A 100 -2.22 12.02 -0.69
C GLY A 100 -2.83 11.84 -2.09
N GLU A 101 -2.81 12.89 -2.90
CA GLU A 101 -3.30 12.88 -4.29
C GLU A 101 -2.31 12.19 -5.24
N LEU A 102 -1.01 12.31 -4.96
CA LEU A 102 0.05 11.67 -5.75
C LEU A 102 -0.07 10.14 -5.71
N GLY A 103 0.20 9.50 -6.86
CA GLY A 103 0.40 8.05 -6.92
C GLY A 103 1.65 7.62 -6.14
N SER A 104 1.75 6.32 -5.84
CA SER A 104 2.84 5.75 -5.03
C SER A 104 4.24 6.04 -5.58
N GLY A 105 4.42 6.01 -6.91
CA GLY A 105 5.70 6.28 -7.58
C GLY A 105 6.18 7.73 -7.47
N PRO A 106 5.43 8.73 -7.97
CA PRO A 106 5.80 10.15 -7.83
C PRO A 106 5.96 10.59 -6.37
N ARG A 107 5.15 10.03 -5.46
CA ARG A 107 5.29 10.24 -4.02
C ARG A 107 6.62 9.71 -3.49
N ALA A 108 6.99 8.47 -3.83
CA ALA A 108 8.27 7.89 -3.42
C ALA A 108 9.46 8.70 -3.94
N ALA A 109 9.42 9.15 -5.22
CA ALA A 109 10.46 10.00 -5.80
C ALA A 109 10.64 11.30 -5.00
N LEU A 110 9.54 11.98 -4.67
CA LEU A 110 9.57 13.21 -3.89
C LEU A 110 10.11 12.98 -2.47
N LEU A 111 9.69 11.90 -1.81
CA LEU A 111 10.11 11.57 -0.44
C LEU A 111 11.57 11.12 -0.35
N LEU A 112 12.11 10.46 -1.37
CA LEU A 112 13.55 10.17 -1.43
C LEU A 112 14.38 11.47 -1.46
N ARG A 113 13.89 12.50 -2.16
CA ARG A 113 14.54 13.82 -2.18
C ARG A 113 14.39 14.55 -0.85
N LEU A 114 13.20 14.53 -0.26
CA LEU A 114 12.87 15.33 0.93
C LEU A 114 13.29 14.68 2.25
N ALA A 115 12.92 13.41 2.45
CA ALA A 115 13.11 12.70 3.71
C ALA A 115 14.42 11.90 3.74
N ALA A 116 14.75 11.17 2.66
CA ALA A 116 16.02 10.45 2.59
C ALA A 116 17.21 11.40 2.32
N GLY A 117 16.96 12.51 1.61
CA GLY A 117 17.96 13.52 1.29
C GLY A 117 18.90 13.10 0.15
N LEU A 118 18.44 12.19 -0.71
CA LEU A 118 19.23 11.65 -1.81
C LEU A 118 19.33 12.63 -2.97
N ASP A 119 20.44 12.53 -3.70
CA ASP A 119 20.55 13.23 -4.97
C ASP A 119 19.67 12.61 -6.08
N GLU A 120 19.64 13.21 -7.27
CA GLU A 120 18.83 12.70 -8.38
C GLU A 120 19.30 11.31 -8.86
N ALA A 121 20.62 11.13 -8.95
CA ALA A 121 21.22 9.89 -9.44
C ALA A 121 20.97 8.76 -8.45
N GLU A 122 21.23 9.00 -7.17
CA GLU A 122 20.98 8.06 -6.08
C GLU A 122 19.51 7.67 -5.98
N ALA A 123 18.60 8.65 -6.02
CA ALA A 123 17.17 8.39 -5.92
C ALA A 123 16.62 7.61 -7.14
N SER A 124 17.10 7.93 -8.35
CA SER A 124 16.74 7.17 -9.56
C SER A 124 17.22 5.71 -9.50
N ALA A 125 18.44 5.49 -8.97
CA ALA A 125 18.98 4.16 -8.76
C ALA A 125 18.21 3.38 -7.68
N VAL A 126 17.74 4.05 -6.62
CA VAL A 126 16.87 3.43 -5.59
C VAL A 126 15.54 2.97 -6.18
N LEU A 127 14.95 3.76 -7.08
CA LEU A 127 13.68 3.40 -7.73
C LEU A 127 13.84 2.46 -8.93
N HIS A 128 15.08 2.13 -9.33
CA HIS A 128 15.37 1.34 -10.52
C HIS A 128 14.78 1.93 -11.82
N VAL A 129 14.77 3.27 -11.92
CA VAL A 129 14.28 3.98 -13.11
C VAL A 129 15.38 4.83 -13.74
N ALA A 130 15.24 5.12 -15.03
CA ALA A 130 16.14 6.05 -15.70
C ALA A 130 16.06 7.47 -15.07
N PRO A 131 17.16 8.26 -15.05
CA PRO A 131 17.15 9.62 -14.50
C PRO A 131 16.10 10.54 -15.14
N ALA A 132 15.84 10.37 -16.45
CA ALA A 132 14.80 11.12 -17.15
C ALA A 132 13.38 10.80 -16.63
N THR A 133 13.09 9.52 -16.39
CA THR A 133 11.82 9.06 -15.79
C THR A 133 11.67 9.60 -14.36
N TYR A 134 12.76 9.60 -13.58
CA TYR A 134 12.77 10.18 -12.24
C TYR A 134 12.47 11.69 -12.26
N ARG A 135 13.09 12.46 -13.18
CA ARG A 135 12.79 13.89 -13.35
C ARG A 135 11.33 14.13 -13.71
N LEU A 136 10.75 13.33 -14.60
CA LEU A 136 9.33 13.43 -14.93
C LEU A 136 8.45 13.15 -13.71
N ALA A 137 8.77 12.13 -12.92
CA ALA A 137 8.06 11.83 -11.68
C ALA A 137 8.13 13.00 -10.69
N LEU A 138 9.30 13.62 -10.52
CA LEU A 138 9.44 14.83 -9.70
C LEU A 138 8.63 16.00 -10.23
N GLN A 139 8.65 16.26 -11.54
CA GLN A 139 7.85 17.33 -12.14
C GLN A 139 6.35 17.15 -11.92
N ARG A 140 5.87 15.90 -11.89
CA ARG A 140 4.47 15.58 -11.56
C ARG A 140 4.17 15.70 -10.06
N ALA A 141 5.17 15.50 -9.21
CA ALA A 141 5.02 15.54 -7.76
C ALA A 141 5.18 16.94 -7.15
N LEU A 142 5.87 17.86 -7.83
CA LEU A 142 6.12 19.21 -7.33
C LEU A 142 4.82 20.03 -7.19
N PRO A 143 4.69 20.82 -6.10
CA PRO A 143 3.57 21.74 -5.93
C PRO A 143 3.43 22.73 -7.10
N ARG A 144 2.19 22.96 -7.52
CA ARG A 144 1.83 23.86 -8.62
C ARG A 144 0.65 24.73 -8.21
N HIS A 145 0.68 25.98 -8.67
CA HIS A 145 -0.44 26.91 -8.60
C HIS A 145 -1.63 26.37 -9.40
N ALA A 146 -2.82 26.96 -9.20
CA ALA A 146 -4.01 26.67 -10.02
C ALA A 146 -3.73 26.88 -11.52
N ASP A 147 -2.86 27.83 -11.86
CA ASP A 147 -2.42 28.16 -13.22
C ASP A 147 -1.39 27.17 -13.80
N GLY A 148 -1.09 26.06 -13.12
CA GLY A 148 -0.17 25.00 -13.56
C GLY A 148 1.33 25.32 -13.43
N ARG A 149 1.70 26.56 -13.11
CA ARG A 149 3.09 26.98 -12.85
C ARG A 149 3.62 26.37 -11.54
N ALA A 150 4.91 26.06 -11.50
CA ALA A 150 5.58 25.59 -10.29
C ALA A 150 5.40 26.61 -9.14
N ASP A 151 5.21 26.11 -7.91
CA ASP A 151 5.09 26.92 -6.71
C ASP A 151 6.34 26.76 -5.82
N PRO A 152 7.29 27.71 -5.87
CA PRO A 152 8.49 27.66 -5.04
C PRO A 152 8.19 27.78 -3.55
N GLN A 153 7.14 28.52 -3.16
CA GLN A 153 6.82 28.74 -1.75
C GLN A 153 6.23 27.47 -1.14
N ALA A 154 5.25 26.85 -1.81
CA ALA A 154 4.70 25.57 -1.37
C ALA A 154 5.75 24.47 -1.32
N TRP A 155 6.71 24.46 -2.27
CA TRP A 155 7.86 23.56 -2.21
C TRP A 155 8.73 23.77 -0.96
N GLN A 156 9.06 25.02 -0.62
CA GLN A 156 9.85 25.31 0.58
C GLN A 156 9.11 24.90 1.86
N GLN A 157 7.82 25.23 1.96
CA GLN A 157 6.99 24.85 3.09
C GLN A 157 6.93 23.33 3.27
N LEU A 158 6.72 22.58 2.18
CA LEU A 158 6.71 21.12 2.23
C LEU A 158 8.04 20.56 2.75
N ARG A 159 9.16 21.08 2.23
CA ARG A 159 10.51 20.68 2.66
C ARG A 159 10.73 20.94 4.16
N GLU A 160 10.34 22.12 4.64
CA GLU A 160 10.45 22.49 6.05
C GLU A 160 9.56 21.62 6.95
N GLN A 161 8.35 21.29 6.51
CA GLN A 161 7.43 20.43 7.25
C GLN A 161 8.00 19.01 7.40
N VAL A 162 8.49 18.41 6.31
CA VAL A 162 9.13 17.07 6.35
C VAL A 162 10.35 17.11 7.27
N HIS A 163 11.20 18.12 7.16
CA HIS A 163 12.38 18.25 8.02
C HIS A 163 12.01 18.46 9.50
N ARG A 164 10.99 19.27 9.78
CA ARG A 164 10.46 19.48 11.12
C ARG A 164 9.94 18.16 11.69
N ARG A 165 9.21 17.36 10.92
CA ARG A 165 8.70 16.05 11.34
C ARG A 165 9.83 15.06 11.67
N ILE A 166 10.89 15.04 10.88
CA ILE A 166 12.09 14.23 11.14
C ILE A 166 12.74 14.64 12.48
N LYS A 167 12.84 15.94 12.75
CA LYS A 167 13.42 16.48 13.99
C LYS A 167 12.53 16.25 15.22
N THR A 168 11.22 16.40 15.05
CA THR A 168 10.21 16.39 16.13
C THR A 168 9.52 15.03 16.30
N LEU A 169 10.12 13.95 15.80
CA LEU A 169 9.57 12.60 15.96
C LEU A 169 9.36 12.27 17.45
N PRO A 170 8.17 11.80 17.87
CA PRO A 170 7.88 11.54 19.28
C PRO A 170 8.88 10.58 19.93
N ALA A 171 9.32 10.89 21.14
CA ALA A 171 10.34 10.11 21.86
C ALA A 171 9.89 8.65 22.09
N GLU A 172 8.62 8.42 22.40
CA GLU A 172 8.07 7.07 22.57
C GLU A 172 8.13 6.25 21.28
N ARG A 173 7.86 6.88 20.13
CA ARG A 173 7.94 6.23 18.82
C ARG A 173 9.40 5.85 18.51
N LEU A 174 10.34 6.76 18.79
CA LEU A 174 11.78 6.48 18.67
C LEU A 174 12.23 5.33 19.58
N GLN A 175 11.74 5.27 20.82
CA GLN A 175 12.06 4.17 21.72
C GLN A 175 11.55 2.82 21.19
N ARG A 176 10.33 2.76 20.64
CA ARG A 176 9.80 1.54 19.99
C ARG A 176 10.64 1.11 18.79
N LEU A 177 11.04 2.06 17.94
CA LEU A 177 11.91 1.81 16.79
C LEU A 177 13.30 1.34 17.21
N ALA A 178 13.89 1.96 18.24
CA ALA A 178 15.15 1.51 18.81
C ALA A 178 15.03 0.08 19.35
N GLN A 179 13.99 -0.26 20.11
CA GLN A 179 13.79 -1.65 20.56
C GLN A 179 13.63 -2.65 19.40
N ALA A 180 13.04 -2.22 18.28
CA ALA A 180 12.90 -3.06 17.10
C ALA A 180 14.23 -3.24 16.35
N ARG A 181 15.04 -2.17 16.22
CA ARG A 181 16.41 -2.23 15.68
C ARG A 181 17.27 -3.20 16.48
N GLU A 182 17.17 -3.22 17.79
CA GLU A 182 17.97 -4.06 18.68
C GLU A 182 17.62 -5.54 18.46
N ARG A 183 16.33 -5.84 18.31
CA ARG A 183 15.83 -7.17 17.93
C ARG A 183 16.31 -7.59 16.54
N ALA A 184 16.26 -6.68 15.56
CA ALA A 184 16.75 -6.92 14.20
C ALA A 184 18.25 -7.23 14.17
N LEU A 185 19.06 -6.50 14.95
CA LEU A 185 20.51 -6.75 15.08
C LEU A 185 20.80 -8.12 15.71
N GLN A 186 19.96 -8.58 16.64
CA GLN A 186 20.04 -9.91 17.24
C GLN A 186 19.57 -11.02 16.29
N GLY A 187 19.00 -10.68 15.12
CA GLY A 187 18.44 -11.66 14.18
C GLY A 187 17.12 -12.26 14.63
N ALA A 188 16.45 -11.67 15.60
CA ALA A 188 15.08 -12.04 15.89
C ALA A 188 14.25 -11.69 14.65
N ALA A 189 13.52 -12.68 14.12
CA ALA A 189 12.51 -12.40 13.13
C ALA A 189 11.60 -11.30 13.67
N PRO A 190 11.15 -10.33 12.83
CA PRO A 190 10.11 -9.44 13.27
C PRO A 190 9.00 -10.36 13.77
N ALA A 191 8.65 -10.22 15.06
CA ALA A 191 7.43 -10.85 15.54
C ALA A 191 6.38 -10.51 14.50
N PRO A 192 5.61 -11.48 13.98
CA PRO A 192 4.51 -11.11 13.11
C PRO A 192 3.80 -10.04 13.91
N ALA A 193 3.88 -8.78 13.43
CA ALA A 193 2.87 -7.82 13.76
C ALA A 193 1.66 -8.66 13.49
N ALA A 194 0.90 -8.97 14.54
CA ALA A 194 -0.36 -9.65 14.36
C ALA A 194 -0.89 -9.00 13.09
N ALA A 195 -1.14 -9.80 12.06
CA ALA A 195 -2.08 -9.38 11.06
C ALA A 195 -3.32 -9.14 11.92
N GLY A 196 -3.35 -7.98 12.56
CA GLY A 196 -4.48 -7.38 13.16
C GLY A 196 -5.25 -7.24 11.91
N ALA A 197 -6.10 -8.24 11.67
CA ALA A 197 -7.49 -7.94 11.79
C ALA A 197 -7.69 -6.50 11.31
N ARG A 198 -7.51 -6.32 10.00
CA ARG A 198 -8.50 -5.60 9.24
C ARG A 198 -9.79 -6.44 9.31
N ALA A 199 -10.23 -6.76 10.52
CA ALA A 199 -11.55 -7.22 10.86
C ALA A 199 -12.35 -5.93 10.87
N GLY A 200 -12.75 -5.53 9.67
CA GLY A 200 -13.46 -4.29 9.42
C GLY A 200 -12.66 -3.05 9.78
N ALA A 201 -12.60 -2.09 8.87
CA ALA A 201 -12.91 -0.76 9.34
C ALA A 201 -14.27 -0.91 10.05
N ALA A 202 -14.28 -0.99 11.39
CA ALA A 202 -15.51 -0.87 12.14
C ALA A 202 -16.13 0.43 11.63
N ALA A 203 -17.17 0.30 10.81
CA ALA A 203 -17.88 1.41 10.25
C ALA A 203 -18.30 2.23 11.46
N ARG A 204 -17.60 3.35 11.69
CA ARG A 204 -17.96 4.28 12.75
C ARG A 204 -19.46 4.49 12.59
N PRO A 205 -20.28 4.27 13.64
CA PRO A 205 -21.72 4.41 13.50
C PRO A 205 -21.96 5.83 12.97
N ARG A 206 -22.39 5.92 11.71
CA ARG A 206 -22.69 7.20 11.08
C ARG A 206 -23.73 7.86 11.99
N PRO A 207 -23.47 9.05 12.55
CA PRO A 207 -24.42 9.72 13.42
C PRO A 207 -25.78 9.77 12.69
N ARG A 208 -26.82 9.14 13.24
CA ARG A 208 -28.15 9.07 12.60
C ARG A 208 -28.77 10.46 12.38
N TRP A 209 -28.24 11.48 13.05
CA TRP A 209 -28.55 12.90 12.83
C TRP A 209 -27.94 13.49 11.53
N LEU A 210 -26.88 12.91 10.97
CA LEU A 210 -26.37 13.34 9.65
C LEU A 210 -27.31 12.95 8.50
N MET A 211 -28.17 11.95 8.68
CA MET A 211 -29.17 11.57 7.66
C MET A 211 -30.16 12.69 7.36
N PRO A 212 -30.86 13.32 8.33
CA PRO A 212 -31.74 14.45 8.03
C PRO A 212 -30.96 15.64 7.46
N LEU A 213 -29.72 15.88 7.90
CA LEU A 213 -28.88 16.93 7.32
C LEU A 213 -28.56 16.64 5.83
N LEU A 214 -28.18 15.40 5.51
CA LEU A 214 -27.90 14.96 4.15
C LEU A 214 -29.16 15.02 3.26
N TRP A 215 -30.31 14.61 3.79
CA TRP A 215 -31.59 14.73 3.09
C TRP A 215 -31.99 16.18 2.88
N SER A 216 -31.74 17.06 3.85
CA SER A 216 -32.00 18.50 3.71
C SER A 216 -31.08 19.13 2.66
N LEU A 217 -29.81 18.73 2.62
CA LEU A 217 -28.85 19.20 1.62
C LEU A 217 -29.19 18.67 0.22
N LEU A 218 -29.60 17.40 0.13
CA LEU A 218 -30.06 16.80 -1.12
C LEU A 218 -31.33 17.48 -1.63
N ALA A 219 -32.29 17.75 -0.75
CA ALA A 219 -33.51 18.49 -1.08
C ALA A 219 -33.17 19.92 -1.54
N LEU A 220 -32.23 20.59 -0.87
CA LEU A 220 -31.77 21.92 -1.26
C LEU A 220 -31.09 21.90 -2.64
N CYS A 221 -30.24 20.91 -2.92
CA CYS A 221 -29.61 20.73 -4.23
C CYS A 221 -30.63 20.42 -5.32
N ALA A 222 -31.62 19.56 -5.05
CA ALA A 222 -32.70 19.27 -5.98
C ALA A 222 -33.57 20.50 -6.26
N LEU A 223 -33.84 21.32 -5.22
CA LEU A 223 -34.60 22.57 -5.36
C LEU A 223 -33.81 23.62 -6.14
N ALA A 224 -32.51 23.77 -5.88
CA ALA A 224 -31.61 24.64 -6.63
C ALA A 224 -31.51 24.20 -8.10
N PHE A 225 -31.43 22.89 -8.36
CA PHE A 225 -31.45 22.33 -9.70
C PHE A 225 -32.78 22.58 -10.41
N ALA A 226 -33.92 22.36 -9.75
CA ALA A 226 -35.22 22.70 -10.33
C ALA A 226 -35.36 24.21 -10.62
N ALA A 227 -34.79 25.06 -9.77
CA ALA A 227 -34.78 26.51 -9.97
C ALA A 227 -34.00 26.92 -11.24
N THR A 228 -33.02 26.13 -11.69
CA THR A 228 -32.32 26.40 -12.97
C THR A 228 -33.21 26.20 -14.20
N PHE A 229 -34.31 25.45 -14.10
CA PHE A 229 -35.28 25.27 -15.19
C PHE A 229 -36.43 26.28 -15.19
N TRP A 230 -36.69 26.94 -14.05
CA TRP A 230 -37.74 27.96 -13.94
C TRP A 230 -37.22 29.40 -14.06
N TRP A 231 -35.91 29.60 -14.06
CA TRP A 231 -35.32 30.89 -14.38
C TRP A 231 -35.10 31.00 -15.89
N PRO A 232 -35.56 32.08 -16.56
CA PRO A 232 -35.16 32.33 -17.95
C PRO A 232 -33.64 32.50 -17.96
N SER A 233 -32.95 31.53 -18.53
CA SER A 233 -31.49 31.42 -18.55
C SER A 233 -30.89 32.55 -19.39
N GLY A 234 -30.54 33.65 -18.71
CA GLY A 234 -29.82 34.78 -19.25
C GLY A 234 -28.66 35.19 -18.35
N PHE A 235 -27.89 34.23 -17.82
CA PHE A 235 -26.55 34.52 -17.33
C PHE A 235 -25.59 34.50 -18.52
N ALA A 236 -25.54 35.63 -19.23
CA ALA A 236 -24.44 35.96 -20.11
C ALA A 236 -23.17 36.04 -19.24
N LEU A 237 -22.35 34.98 -19.26
CA LEU A 237 -20.96 35.11 -18.85
C LEU A 237 -20.33 36.12 -19.80
N GLY A 238 -19.81 37.20 -19.22
CA GLY A 238 -19.16 38.28 -19.94
C GLY A 238 -18.06 37.77 -20.86
N ASP A 239 -18.06 38.33 -22.06
CA ASP A 239 -17.06 38.17 -23.10
C ASP A 239 -15.70 38.67 -22.57
N GLY A 240 -14.91 37.74 -22.03
CA GLY A 240 -13.51 37.97 -21.68
C GLY A 240 -12.64 37.75 -22.92
N PRO A 241 -11.61 38.58 -23.18
CA PRO A 241 -10.87 38.59 -24.45
C PRO A 241 -9.86 37.43 -24.60
N GLU A 242 -10.23 36.21 -24.22
CA GLU A 242 -9.55 34.94 -24.58
C GLU A 242 -10.47 33.74 -24.28
N GLY A 243 -11.69 33.76 -24.83
CA GLY A 243 -12.65 32.68 -24.71
C GLY A 243 -12.16 31.42 -25.42
N VAL A 244 -12.04 30.31 -24.69
CA VAL A 244 -11.83 28.98 -25.26
C VAL A 244 -13.00 28.66 -26.19
N THR A 245 -12.77 28.76 -27.49
CA THR A 245 -13.76 28.39 -28.50
C THR A 245 -13.83 26.87 -28.62
N VAL A 246 -14.86 26.27 -28.04
CA VAL A 246 -15.15 24.85 -28.27
C VAL A 246 -15.92 24.74 -29.58
N ALA A 247 -15.21 24.38 -30.65
CA ALA A 247 -15.83 24.01 -31.91
C ALA A 247 -16.14 22.51 -31.90
N PRO A 248 -17.38 22.08 -32.23
CA PRO A 248 -17.67 20.67 -32.41
C PRO A 248 -16.82 20.13 -33.57
N LEU A 249 -16.16 18.99 -33.36
CA LEU A 249 -15.50 18.29 -34.46
C LEU A 249 -16.53 17.97 -35.54
N ALA A 250 -16.16 18.19 -36.81
CA ALA A 250 -17.03 17.88 -37.94
C ALA A 250 -17.46 16.41 -37.88
N GLU A 251 -18.78 16.17 -37.93
CA GLU A 251 -19.37 14.83 -37.90
C GLU A 251 -18.72 13.97 -39.00
N GLY A 252 -18.08 12.87 -38.58
CA GLY A 252 -17.35 11.96 -39.49
C GLY A 252 -15.82 12.09 -39.48
N SER A 253 -15.25 13.04 -38.74
CA SER A 253 -13.79 13.12 -38.54
C SER A 253 -13.35 12.09 -37.49
N GLY A 254 -13.25 10.83 -37.89
CA GLY A 254 -12.58 9.80 -37.08
C GLY A 254 -11.11 10.16 -36.85
N PRO A 255 -10.46 9.58 -35.82
CA PRO A 255 -9.04 9.79 -35.56
C PRO A 255 -8.21 9.45 -36.82
N ALA A 256 -7.27 10.33 -37.17
CA ALA A 256 -6.45 10.22 -38.38
C ALA A 256 -5.66 8.89 -38.44
N GLU A 257 -5.26 8.39 -37.28
CA GLU A 257 -4.72 7.04 -37.10
C GLU A 257 -5.28 6.44 -35.81
N ARG A 258 -5.57 5.14 -35.86
CA ARG A 258 -5.87 4.34 -34.67
C ARG A 258 -4.65 3.48 -34.41
N TYR A 259 -4.06 3.64 -33.23
CA TYR A 259 -3.03 2.71 -32.77
C TYR A 259 -3.58 1.28 -32.81
N SER A 260 -2.73 0.32 -33.18
CA SER A 260 -3.12 -1.09 -33.11
C SER A 260 -3.48 -1.45 -31.68
N ARG A 261 -4.26 -2.52 -31.51
CA ARG A 261 -4.66 -2.98 -30.17
C ARG A 261 -3.44 -3.26 -29.29
N GLU A 262 -2.39 -3.83 -29.87
CA GLU A 262 -1.13 -4.13 -29.19
C GLU A 262 -0.41 -2.84 -28.76
N ALA A 263 -0.37 -1.81 -29.62
CA ALA A 263 0.22 -0.53 -29.28
C ALA A 263 -0.59 0.21 -28.20
N GLY A 264 -1.92 0.08 -28.24
CA GLY A 264 -2.82 0.59 -27.19
C GLY A 264 -2.60 -0.10 -25.84
N LEU A 265 -2.40 -1.42 -25.85
CA LEU A 265 -2.11 -2.19 -24.63
C LEU A 265 -0.76 -1.77 -24.02
N ILE A 266 0.28 -1.60 -24.83
CA ILE A 266 1.61 -1.17 -24.35
C ILE A 266 1.58 0.26 -23.78
N ALA A 267 0.73 1.14 -24.33
CA ALA A 267 0.58 2.51 -23.87
C ALA A 267 -0.39 2.66 -22.68
N ASP A 268 -1.03 1.57 -22.25
CA ASP A 268 -1.98 1.59 -21.15
C ASP A 268 -1.27 1.87 -19.81
N GLY A 269 -1.88 2.71 -18.97
CA GLY A 269 -1.32 3.08 -17.67
C GLY A 269 -1.20 1.89 -16.71
N ASP A 270 -2.02 0.86 -16.92
CA ASP A 270 -2.05 -0.36 -16.12
C ASP A 270 -1.38 -1.54 -16.85
N PHE A 271 -0.51 -1.28 -17.84
CA PHE A 271 0.16 -2.32 -18.63
C PHE A 271 0.86 -3.39 -17.76
N ASP A 272 1.55 -2.99 -16.69
CA ASP A 272 2.24 -3.93 -15.78
C ASP A 272 1.26 -4.89 -15.08
N LEU A 273 0.02 -4.46 -14.82
CA LEU A 273 -1.03 -5.29 -14.24
C LEU A 273 -1.59 -6.27 -15.29
N LEU A 274 -1.78 -5.79 -16.52
CA LEU A 274 -2.28 -6.59 -17.64
C LEU A 274 -1.25 -7.60 -18.17
N ALA A 275 0.04 -7.33 -17.97
CA ALA A 275 1.13 -8.20 -18.39
C ALA A 275 1.51 -9.26 -17.33
N ASP A 276 0.92 -9.22 -16.12
CA ASP A 276 1.19 -10.18 -15.05
C ASP A 276 0.31 -11.44 -15.18
N PRO A 277 0.89 -12.61 -15.53
CA PRO A 277 0.12 -13.85 -15.67
C PRO A 277 -0.47 -14.37 -14.35
N GLN A 278 0.13 -14.03 -13.20
CA GLN A 278 -0.45 -14.38 -11.90
C GLN A 278 -1.62 -13.46 -11.53
N GLY A 279 -1.51 -12.18 -11.89
CA GLY A 279 -2.59 -11.20 -11.78
C GLY A 279 -3.81 -11.56 -12.64
N GLU A 280 -3.59 -12.04 -13.87
CA GLU A 280 -4.65 -12.51 -14.75
C GLU A 280 -5.38 -13.74 -14.18
N ALA A 281 -4.64 -14.71 -13.64
CA ALA A 281 -5.24 -15.87 -12.96
C ALA A 281 -6.08 -15.46 -11.74
N ALA A 282 -5.60 -14.51 -10.94
CA ALA A 282 -6.36 -13.96 -9.80
C ALA A 282 -7.58 -13.14 -10.25
N ALA A 283 -7.52 -12.49 -11.42
CA ALA A 283 -8.63 -11.74 -12.00
C ALA A 283 -9.77 -12.66 -12.48
N ALA A 284 -9.46 -13.88 -12.91
CA ALA A 284 -10.48 -14.87 -13.28
C ALA A 284 -11.35 -15.28 -12.07
N ASP A 285 -10.76 -15.37 -10.89
CA ASP A 285 -11.44 -15.71 -9.64
C ASP A 285 -11.91 -14.48 -8.84
N LEU A 286 -11.92 -13.29 -9.46
CA LEU A 286 -12.18 -12.02 -8.77
C LEU A 286 -13.60 -11.95 -8.20
N GLU A 287 -14.56 -12.57 -8.87
CA GLU A 287 -15.93 -12.71 -8.35
C GLU A 287 -15.96 -13.57 -7.07
N PHE A 288 -15.24 -14.69 -7.07
CA PHE A 288 -15.14 -15.56 -5.89
C PHE A 288 -14.40 -14.86 -4.73
N HIS A 289 -13.31 -14.15 -5.02
CA HIS A 289 -12.58 -13.38 -4.01
C HIS A 289 -13.42 -12.22 -3.45
N ASN A 290 -14.21 -11.54 -4.28
CA ASN A 290 -15.14 -10.52 -3.83
C ASN A 290 -16.26 -11.10 -2.97
N TRP A 291 -16.81 -12.26 -3.35
CA TRP A 291 -17.78 -12.98 -2.53
C TRP A 291 -17.18 -13.41 -1.18
N LEU A 292 -15.96 -13.94 -1.17
CA LEU A 292 -15.27 -14.35 0.05
C LEU A 292 -14.99 -13.15 0.96
N ALA A 293 -14.50 -12.05 0.40
CA ALA A 293 -14.27 -10.80 1.13
C ALA A 293 -15.58 -10.21 1.69
N ALA A 294 -16.68 -10.27 0.93
CA ALA A 294 -17.99 -9.81 1.38
C ALA A 294 -18.59 -10.73 2.47
N ARG A 295 -18.31 -12.03 2.42
CA ARG A 295 -18.65 -13.00 3.48
C ARG A 295 -17.83 -12.74 4.75
N ASP A 296 -16.53 -12.54 4.64
CA ASP A 296 -15.63 -12.24 5.76
C ASP A 296 -15.94 -10.88 6.40
N ALA A 297 -16.37 -9.91 5.60
CA ALA A 297 -16.86 -8.61 6.06
C ALA A 297 -18.28 -8.69 6.66
N GLY A 298 -18.91 -9.87 6.68
CA GLY A 298 -20.25 -10.08 7.23
C GLY A 298 -21.37 -9.38 6.45
N THR A 299 -21.12 -8.99 5.20
CA THR A 299 -22.10 -8.31 4.33
C THR A 299 -23.06 -9.32 3.69
N ILE A 300 -22.60 -10.54 3.45
CA ILE A 300 -23.42 -11.66 3.00
C ILE A 300 -23.81 -12.49 4.22
N PRO A 301 -25.11 -12.65 4.53
CA PRO A 301 -25.54 -13.51 5.62
C PRO A 301 -25.11 -14.95 5.33
N ALA A 302 -24.58 -15.64 6.33
CA ALA A 302 -24.27 -17.05 6.21
C ALA A 302 -25.57 -17.81 5.91
N THR A 303 -25.75 -18.23 4.66
CA THR A 303 -26.82 -19.18 4.32
C THR A 303 -26.59 -20.43 5.16
N ALA A 304 -27.58 -20.78 5.98
CA ALA A 304 -27.58 -22.04 6.72
C ALA A 304 -27.33 -23.17 5.72
N ALA A 305 -26.40 -24.07 6.06
CA ALA A 305 -26.13 -25.25 5.24
C ALA A 305 -27.47 -25.94 4.90
N PRO A 306 -27.69 -26.35 3.63
CA PRO A 306 -28.85 -27.15 3.31
C PRO A 306 -28.89 -28.36 4.25
N PRO A 307 -30.08 -28.81 4.69
CA PRO A 307 -30.19 -30.00 5.53
C PRO A 307 -29.43 -31.14 4.85
N ALA A 308 -28.55 -31.81 5.60
CA ALA A 308 -27.84 -32.96 5.10
C ALA A 308 -28.87 -33.94 4.52
N GLU A 309 -28.77 -34.20 3.22
CA GLU A 309 -29.56 -35.23 2.57
C GLU A 309 -29.26 -36.54 3.31
N PRO A 310 -30.28 -37.26 3.79
CA PRO A 310 -30.06 -38.47 4.56
C PRO A 310 -29.26 -39.44 3.70
N ALA A 311 -28.06 -39.80 4.19
CA ALA A 311 -27.20 -40.77 3.56
C ALA A 311 -28.03 -42.03 3.24
N PRO A 312 -27.93 -42.61 2.02
CA PRO A 312 -28.61 -43.84 1.71
C PRO A 312 -28.18 -44.89 2.73
N ALA A 313 -29.17 -45.46 3.43
CA ALA A 313 -28.95 -46.46 4.46
C ALA A 313 -28.12 -47.61 3.87
N ALA A 314 -26.93 -47.82 4.43
CA ALA A 314 -26.11 -48.98 4.11
C ALA A 314 -26.92 -50.26 4.43
N PRO A 315 -26.91 -51.27 3.54
CA PRO A 315 -27.61 -52.52 3.79
C PRO A 315 -27.06 -53.18 5.06
N GLN A 316 -27.95 -53.45 6.02
CA GLN A 316 -27.58 -54.18 7.23
C GLN A 316 -27.13 -55.60 6.86
N PRO A 317 -25.99 -56.08 7.39
CA PRO A 317 -25.59 -57.47 7.20
C PRO A 317 -26.59 -58.40 7.92
N PRO A 318 -26.89 -59.59 7.37
CA PRO A 318 -27.81 -60.53 7.98
C PRO A 318 -27.33 -60.90 9.38
N GLY A 319 -28.26 -60.84 10.34
CA GLY A 319 -28.01 -61.08 11.74
C GLY A 319 -27.35 -62.42 12.00
N ASN A 320 -26.31 -62.39 12.83
CA ASN A 320 -25.77 -63.57 13.47
C ASN A 320 -26.86 -64.21 14.32
N GLU A 321 -27.46 -65.27 13.81
CA GLU A 321 -28.02 -66.32 14.65
C GLU A 321 -26.88 -66.84 15.54
N SER A 322 -27.07 -66.74 16.84
CA SER A 322 -26.31 -67.54 17.78
C SER A 322 -27.22 -68.06 18.88
N PRO A 323 -26.96 -69.29 19.33
CA PRO A 323 -27.98 -70.25 19.68
C PRO A 323 -28.16 -70.34 21.20
N GLY A 324 -29.38 -70.63 21.65
CA GLY A 324 -29.71 -70.69 23.07
C GLY A 324 -30.85 -71.66 23.34
N LEU A 325 -30.47 -72.94 23.40
CA LEU A 325 -31.01 -74.08 24.13
C LEU A 325 -32.32 -73.96 24.95
N GLU A 326 -33.16 -74.97 24.69
CA GLU A 326 -33.80 -75.90 25.64
C GLU A 326 -35.12 -75.55 26.35
N THR A 327 -36.14 -76.36 25.98
CA THR A 327 -36.92 -77.29 26.85
C THR A 327 -37.89 -76.59 27.85
N ASP A 328 -39.18 -76.90 27.98
CA ASP A 328 -39.94 -78.15 27.81
C ASP A 328 -41.47 -77.87 27.86
N ALA A 329 -42.25 -78.87 27.44
CA ALA A 329 -43.56 -79.31 27.97
C ALA A 329 -44.70 -78.29 28.34
N GLN A 330 -45.82 -78.40 27.60
CA GLN A 330 -47.06 -79.07 28.04
C GLN A 330 -48.39 -78.29 27.82
N GLU A 331 -49.37 -79.05 27.30
CA GLU A 331 -50.80 -79.11 27.66
C GLU A 331 -51.90 -78.38 26.85
N GLY A 332 -52.85 -79.20 26.34
CA GLY A 332 -54.32 -78.98 26.21
C GLY A 332 -54.79 -77.93 25.21
N GLU A 333 -55.75 -78.16 24.31
CA GLU A 333 -56.90 -79.06 24.25
C GLU A 333 -57.34 -79.16 22.77
#